data_AF-A0AAE0DTB4-F1
#
_entry.id   AF-A0AAE0DTB4-F1
#
_cell.length_a   1.000
_cell.length_b   1.000
_cell.length_c   1.000
_cell.angle_alpha   90.00
_cell.angle_beta   90.00
_cell.angle_gamma   90.00
#
_symmetry.space_group_name_H-M   'P 1'
#
loop_
_entity.id
_entity.type
_entity.pdbx_description
1 polymer ?
#
loop_
_entity_poly.entity_id
_entity_poly.type
_entity_poly.pdbx_seq_one_letter_code
_entity_poly.pdbx_strand_id
1 'polypeptide(L)'
;MNIVDSVLEKIEASTRKARNKIKGLVDVDGLWKDSHSDMAAIIEQYFKKIFSSSSLSPEDIDLVLEGVHPKLTSPMSRLLDLRFTGEEIRSSVFDIGPVKAPRRDGLPAL
;
A
#
# COMPACT_ATOMS: atom_id res chain seq x y z
N MET A 1 -14.85 18.70 -18.27
CA MET A 1 -13.71 19.12 -17.42
C MET A 1 -13.01 20.26 -18.13
N ASN A 2 -13.09 21.48 -17.60
CA ASN A 2 -12.50 22.68 -18.21
C ASN A 2 -11.01 22.80 -17.83
N ILE A 3 -10.25 23.58 -18.61
CA ILE A 3 -8.78 23.67 -18.48
C ILE A 3 -8.37 24.17 -17.08
N VAL A 4 -9.20 25.02 -16.47
CA VAL A 4 -8.93 25.63 -15.16
C VAL A 4 -8.94 24.57 -14.04
N ASP A 5 -9.90 23.65 -14.03
CA ASP A 5 -9.98 22.58 -13.04
C ASP A 5 -8.77 21.63 -13.13
N SER A 6 -8.33 21.30 -14.34
CA SER A 6 -7.15 20.46 -14.58
C SER A 6 -5.85 21.11 -14.10
N VAL A 7 -5.73 22.44 -14.19
CA VAL A 7 -4.57 23.18 -13.69
C VAL A 7 -4.59 23.25 -12.17
N LEU A 8 -5.75 23.51 -11.56
CA LEU A 8 -5.89 23.58 -10.11
C LEU A 8 -5.55 22.24 -9.43
N GLU A 9 -6.03 21.13 -9.99
CA GLU A 9 -5.74 19.77 -9.49
C GLU A 9 -4.23 19.47 -9.50
N LYS A 10 -3.53 19.86 -10.57
CA LYS A 10 -2.06 19.69 -10.67
C LYS A 10 -1.32 20.49 -9.60
N ILE A 11 -1.77 21.71 -9.30
CA ILE A 11 -1.16 22.57 -8.27
C ILE A 11 -1.35 21.93 -6.90
N GLU A 12 -2.57 21.51 -6.54
CA GLU A 12 -2.85 20.85 -5.27
C GLU A 12 -2.03 19.57 -5.07
N ALA A 13 -1.94 18.73 -6.11
CA ALA A 13 -1.14 17.52 -6.08
C ALA A 13 0.35 17.81 -5.88
N SER A 14 0.88 18.84 -6.53
CA SER A 14 2.27 19.28 -6.41
C SER A 14 2.58 19.83 -5.01
N THR A 15 1.72 20.70 -4.48
CA THR A 15 1.85 21.26 -3.13
C THR A 15 1.79 20.15 -2.08
N ARG A 16 0.86 19.19 -2.22
CA ARG A 16 0.78 18.03 -1.33
C ARG A 16 2.03 17.16 -1.41
N LYS A 17 2.56 16.90 -2.61
CA LYS A 17 3.81 16.16 -2.81
C LYS A 17 4.98 16.86 -2.12
N ALA A 18 5.09 18.17 -2.26
CA ALA A 18 6.14 18.95 -1.61
C ALA A 18 6.04 18.90 -0.08
N ARG A 19 4.82 19.04 0.47
CA ARG A 19 4.55 18.97 1.90
C ARG A 19 4.83 17.59 2.50
N ASN A 20 4.46 16.52 1.79
CA ASN A 20 4.59 15.15 2.27
C ASN A 20 5.94 14.51 1.92
N LYS A 21 6.87 15.27 1.34
CA LYS A 21 8.20 14.76 1.01
C LYS A 21 8.95 14.44 2.30
N ILE A 22 9.25 13.17 2.50
CA ILE A 22 10.17 12.71 3.54
C ILE A 22 11.57 13.19 3.14
N LYS A 23 12.17 14.04 3.98
CA LYS A 23 13.49 14.63 3.71
C LYS A 23 14.65 13.76 4.19
N GLY A 24 14.38 12.87 5.12
CA GLY A 24 15.34 11.99 5.75
C GLY A 24 14.65 11.17 6.83
N LEU A 25 15.34 10.14 7.30
CA LEU A 25 14.92 9.24 8.36
C LEU A 25 16.05 9.11 9.38
N VAL A 26 15.69 8.74 10.60
CA VAL A 26 16.66 8.38 11.63
C VAL A 26 16.80 6.86 11.62
N ASP A 27 18.03 6.36 11.56
CA ASP A 27 18.31 4.94 11.61
C ASP A 27 18.25 4.39 13.05
N VAL A 28 18.54 3.09 13.18
CA VAL A 28 18.51 2.39 14.47
C VAL A 28 19.58 2.87 15.46
N ASP A 29 20.66 3.48 14.95
CA ASP A 29 21.74 4.05 15.75
C ASP A 29 21.45 5.52 16.13
N GLY A 30 20.28 6.05 15.76
CA GLY A 30 19.88 7.42 16.03
C GLY A 30 20.47 8.44 15.05
N LEU A 31 21.06 7.99 13.94
CA LEU A 31 21.70 8.86 12.95
C LEU A 31 20.73 9.28 11.86
N TRP A 32 20.75 10.57 11.53
CA TRP A 32 19.96 11.11 10.41
C TRP A 32 20.56 10.70 9.06
N LYS A 33 19.71 10.16 8.18
CA LYS A 33 20.02 9.73 6.81
C LYS A 33 19.03 10.39 5.84
N ASP A 34 19.55 11.03 4.80
CA ASP A 34 18.76 11.72 3.76
C ASP A 34 19.03 11.22 2.35
N SER A 35 19.97 10.27 2.19
CA SER A 35 20.21 9.59 0.93
C SER A 35 19.07 8.61 0.62
N HIS A 36 18.73 8.46 -0.67
CA HIS A 36 17.64 7.59 -1.08
C HIS A 36 17.92 6.11 -0.75
N SER A 37 19.17 5.67 -0.89
CA SER A 37 19.57 4.29 -0.56
C SER A 37 19.44 4.01 0.93
N ASP A 38 19.88 4.94 1.78
CA ASP A 38 19.86 4.74 3.23
C ASP A 38 18.42 4.77 3.75
N MET A 39 17.61 5.73 3.28
CA MET A 39 16.19 5.78 3.62
C MET A 39 15.44 4.50 3.20
N ALA A 40 15.73 3.96 2.01
CA ALA A 40 15.13 2.72 1.55
C ALA A 40 15.52 1.54 2.46
N ALA A 41 16.79 1.44 2.84
CA ALA A 41 17.28 0.40 3.74
C ALA A 41 16.63 0.49 5.13
N ILE A 42 16.49 1.69 5.70
CA ILE A 42 15.80 1.92 6.97
C ILE A 42 14.34 1.44 6.89
N ILE A 43 13.62 1.84 5.83
CA ILE A 43 12.22 1.46 5.61
C ILE A 43 12.08 -0.06 5.47
N GLU A 44 12.93 -0.68 4.67
CA GLU A 44 12.93 -2.13 4.46
C GLU A 44 13.15 -2.87 5.78
N GLN A 45 14.20 -2.49 6.53
CA GLN A 45 14.52 -3.11 7.82
C GLN A 45 13.39 -2.94 8.82
N TYR A 46 12.80 -1.74 8.89
CA TYR A 46 11.67 -1.45 9.77
C TYR A 46 10.47 -2.34 9.45
N PHE A 47 10.04 -2.38 8.19
CA PHE A 47 8.88 -3.18 7.80
C PHE A 47 9.14 -4.68 7.92
N LYS A 48 10.35 -5.14 7.58
CA LYS A 48 10.76 -6.53 7.83
C LYS A 48 10.62 -6.89 9.29
N LYS A 49 11.03 -6.01 10.21
CA LYS A 49 10.93 -6.26 11.65
C LYS A 49 9.48 -6.34 12.13
N ILE A 50 8.62 -5.38 11.78
CA ILE A 50 7.23 -5.35 12.31
C ILE A 50 6.32 -6.39 11.66
N PHE A 51 6.64 -6.84 10.45
CA PHE A 51 5.91 -7.92 9.77
C PHE A 51 6.54 -9.30 9.96
N SER A 52 7.60 -9.42 10.76
CA SER A 52 8.13 -10.71 11.19
C SER A 52 7.47 -11.13 12.50
N SER A 53 7.03 -12.38 12.58
CA SER A 53 6.66 -12.96 13.87
C SER A 53 7.92 -13.24 14.69
N SER A 54 7.87 -12.93 15.98
CA SER A 54 8.90 -13.33 16.93
C SER A 54 8.40 -14.61 17.60
N SER A 55 8.84 -15.76 17.07
CA SER A 55 8.65 -17.07 17.71
C SER A 55 7.20 -17.50 17.93
N LEU A 56 6.46 -17.71 16.83
CA LEU A 56 5.21 -18.47 16.87
C LEU A 56 5.52 -19.96 16.69
N SER A 57 4.98 -20.80 17.58
CA SER A 57 4.92 -22.24 17.37
C SER A 57 3.80 -22.57 16.37
N PRO A 58 3.84 -23.72 15.68
CA PRO A 58 2.71 -24.21 14.88
C PRO A 58 1.40 -24.23 15.68
N GLU A 59 1.47 -24.59 16.96
CA GLU A 59 0.33 -24.67 17.87
C GLU A 59 -0.31 -23.28 18.13
N ASP A 60 0.49 -22.21 18.21
CA ASP A 60 -0.02 -20.84 18.37
C ASP A 60 -0.80 -20.39 17.12
N ILE A 61 -0.34 -20.81 15.93
CA ILE A 61 -0.99 -20.49 14.66
C ILE A 61 -2.32 -21.24 14.57
N ASP A 62 -2.33 -22.54 14.88
CA ASP A 62 -3.53 -23.36 14.84
C ASP A 62 -4.61 -22.84 15.81
N LEU A 63 -4.21 -22.39 17.01
CA LEU A 63 -5.13 -21.78 17.98
C LEU A 63 -5.79 -20.50 17.43
N VAL A 64 -5.02 -19.62 16.78
CA VAL A 64 -5.58 -18.39 16.17
C VAL A 64 -6.50 -18.72 14.99
N LEU A 65 -6.17 -19.77 14.24
CA LEU A 65 -6.94 -20.18 13.06
C LEU A 65 -8.17 -21.04 13.38
N GLU A 66 -8.35 -21.52 14.61
CA GLU A 66 -9.47 -22.39 15.00
C GLU A 66 -10.84 -21.80 14.63
N GLY A 67 -11.01 -20.48 14.76
CA GLY A 67 -12.23 -19.75 14.38
C GLY A 67 -12.26 -19.23 12.93
N VAL A 68 -11.21 -19.45 12.14
CA VAL A 68 -11.06 -18.90 10.79
C VAL A 68 -11.40 -19.96 9.76
N HIS A 69 -12.60 -19.85 9.18
CA HIS A 69 -13.00 -20.76 8.11
C HIS A 69 -12.41 -20.33 6.75
N PRO A 70 -11.78 -21.25 5.99
CA PRO A 70 -11.28 -20.96 4.65
C PRO A 70 -12.43 -20.55 3.71
N LYS A 71 -12.39 -19.31 3.21
CA LYS A 71 -13.30 -18.85 2.15
C LYS A 71 -12.75 -19.12 0.74
N LEU A 72 -11.45 -19.38 0.63
CA LEU A 72 -10.80 -19.62 -0.65
C LEU A 72 -10.94 -21.10 -1.01
N THR A 73 -11.74 -21.39 -2.02
CA THR A 73 -11.86 -22.76 -2.55
C THR A 73 -10.66 -23.07 -3.47
N SER A 74 -10.32 -24.35 -3.65
CA SER A 74 -9.20 -24.73 -4.53
C SER A 74 -9.33 -24.19 -5.98
N PRO A 75 -10.53 -24.14 -6.61
CA PRO A 75 -10.70 -23.45 -7.88
C PRO A 75 -10.37 -21.95 -7.84
N MET A 76 -10.74 -21.25 -6.76
CA MET A 76 -10.42 -19.82 -6.59
C MET A 76 -8.93 -19.61 -6.41
N SER A 77 -8.26 -20.46 -5.62
CA SER A 77 -6.80 -20.40 -5.48
C SER A 77 -6.10 -20.53 -6.83
N ARG A 78 -6.49 -21.51 -7.64
CA ARG A 78 -5.92 -21.69 -8.98
C ARG A 78 -6.14 -20.48 -9.88
N LEU A 79 -7.27 -19.80 -9.76
CA LEU A 79 -7.53 -18.55 -10.49
C LEU A 79 -6.56 -17.44 -10.04
N LEU A 80 -6.32 -17.29 -8.74
CA LEU A 80 -5.40 -16.29 -8.19
C LEU A 80 -3.93 -16.54 -8.55
N ASP A 81 -3.56 -17.78 -8.86
CA ASP A 81 -2.20 -18.17 -9.27
C ASP A 81 -1.94 -17.95 -10.78
N LEU A 82 -2.95 -17.62 -11.58
CA LEU A 82 -2.79 -17.37 -13.02
C LEU A 82 -2.06 -16.05 -13.28
N ARG A 83 -1.47 -15.94 -14.48
CA ARG A 83 -0.90 -14.68 -14.96
C ARG A 83 -2.01 -13.69 -15.26
N PHE A 84 -1.85 -12.45 -14.81
CA PHE A 84 -2.72 -11.35 -15.20
C PHE A 84 -2.72 -11.15 -16.71
N THR A 85 -3.90 -10.90 -17.26
CA THR A 85 -4.12 -10.55 -18.66
C THR A 85 -4.29 -9.04 -18.83
N GLY A 86 -4.03 -8.53 -20.04
CA GLY A 86 -4.23 -7.11 -20.34
C GLY A 86 -5.69 -6.66 -20.17
N GLU A 87 -6.64 -7.57 -20.43
CA GLU A 87 -8.07 -7.28 -20.26
C GLU A 87 -8.46 -7.20 -18.78
N GLU A 88 -7.96 -8.10 -17.92
CA GLU A 88 -8.18 -8.00 -16.47
C GLU A 88 -7.60 -6.71 -15.90
N ILE A 89 -6.40 -6.31 -16.34
CA ILE A 89 -5.79 -5.04 -15.91
C ILE A 89 -6.66 -3.87 -16.38
N ARG A 90 -7.10 -3.88 -17.65
CA ARG A 90 -7.94 -2.83 -18.21
C ARG A 90 -9.25 -2.72 -17.44
N SER A 91 -9.98 -3.83 -17.27
CA SER A 91 -11.22 -3.87 -16.48
C SER A 91 -10.99 -3.36 -15.07
N SER A 92 -10.00 -3.91 -14.36
CA SER A 92 -9.70 -3.55 -12.97
C SER A 92 -9.39 -2.06 -12.81
N VAL A 93 -8.68 -1.44 -13.75
CA VAL A 93 -8.37 0.01 -13.71
C VAL A 93 -9.64 0.86 -13.77
N PHE A 94 -10.66 0.42 -14.51
CA PHE A 94 -11.94 1.12 -14.63
C PHE A 94 -12.99 0.66 -13.59
N ASP A 95 -12.83 -0.53 -13.00
CA ASP A 95 -13.67 -1.07 -11.93
C ASP A 95 -13.37 -0.46 -10.56
N ILE A 96 -12.19 0.14 -10.37
CA ILE A 96 -11.93 1.02 -9.22
C ILE A 96 -12.80 2.28 -9.40
N GLY A 97 -14.05 2.19 -8.93
CA GLY A 97 -15.02 3.27 -8.98
C GLY A 97 -14.54 4.56 -8.28
N PRO A 98 -15.36 5.62 -8.24
CA PRO A 98 -15.03 6.94 -7.67
C PRO A 98 -14.62 6.93 -6.18
N VAL A 99 -14.78 5.79 -5.49
CA VAL A 99 -14.20 5.44 -4.18
C VAL A 99 -12.68 5.27 -4.20
N LYS A 100 -11.97 6.14 -4.93
CA LYS A 100 -10.55 6.40 -4.65
C LYS A 100 -10.41 6.77 -3.18
N ALA A 101 -9.24 6.47 -2.61
CA ALA A 101 -8.90 6.87 -1.25
C ALA A 101 -9.29 8.34 -1.03
N PRO A 102 -10.02 8.65 0.06
CA PRO A 102 -10.58 9.97 0.25
C PRO A 102 -9.49 11.04 0.20
N ARG A 103 -9.86 12.24 -0.27
CA ARG A 103 -8.99 13.41 -0.11
C ARG A 103 -8.81 13.68 1.39
N ARG A 104 -7.97 14.66 1.73
CA ARG A 104 -7.70 15.04 3.15
C ARG A 104 -9.00 15.40 3.92
N ASP A 105 -10.07 15.71 3.20
CA ASP A 105 -11.42 15.98 3.70
C ASP A 105 -12.24 14.74 4.06
N GLY A 106 -11.76 13.52 3.76
CA GLY A 106 -12.50 12.28 4.04
C GLY A 106 -13.54 11.92 2.98
N LEU A 107 -13.62 12.67 1.86
CA LEU A 107 -14.65 12.46 0.83
C LEU A 107 -14.07 11.73 -0.40
N PRO A 108 -14.83 10.78 -0.99
CA PRO A 108 -14.45 10.16 -2.26
C PRO A 108 -14.44 11.20 -3.39
N ALA A 109 -13.61 10.98 -4.40
CA ALA A 109 -13.56 11.86 -5.57
C ALA A 109 -14.85 11.66 -6.39
N LEU A 110 -15.75 12.64 -6.36
CA LEU A 110 -16.95 12.68 -7.22
C LEU A 110 -16.56 12.71 -8.70
#